data_AF-A0A381RS56-F1
#
_entry.id   AF-A0A381RS56-F1
#
_cell.length_a   1.000
_cell.length_b   1.000
_cell.length_c   1.000
_cell.angle_alpha   90.00
_cell.angle_beta   90.00
_cell.angle_gamma   90.00
#
_symmetry.space_group_name_H-M   'P 1'
#
loop_
_entity.id
_entity.type
_entity.pdbx_description
1 polymer ?
#
loop_
_entity_poly.entity_id
_entity_poly.type
_entity_poly.pdbx_seq_one_letter_code
_entity_poly.pdbx_strand_id
1 'polypeptide(L)'
;MTNIYVLKLTHNKYYVGRSKNINNRILSHFSNNGSVWTRKYKPIKILHIYKNCEPLDEDKYTIKYMSKYGINNVRGGIYCRMSLNSAEKSIIQRSFKGMNDLCFKCGSNDHFVKDCRQSEEKPVEQQNRQVIDTNDALKQLSEMFPTIPIKVIKYNLYKYKKMEKTVDFLILYKKKEEEKNNFLAIKNILKNFFEIFK
;
A
#
# COMPACT_ATOMS: atom_id res chain seq x y z
N MET A 1 32.12 -12.81 3.55
CA MET A 1 31.28 -12.78 2.34
C MET A 1 29.93 -13.45 2.61
N THR A 2 28.86 -12.95 1.99
CA THR A 2 27.50 -13.52 2.05
C THR A 2 26.94 -13.66 0.62
N ASN A 3 25.74 -14.19 0.47
CA ASN A 3 25.06 -14.25 -0.81
C ASN A 3 23.69 -13.59 -0.69
N ILE A 4 23.24 -12.94 -1.76
CA ILE A 4 21.91 -12.32 -1.86
C ILE A 4 21.03 -13.17 -2.75
N TYR A 5 19.78 -13.39 -2.35
CA TYR A 5 18.77 -14.05 -3.17
C TYR A 5 17.55 -13.16 -3.33
N VAL A 6 16.88 -13.31 -4.46
CA VAL A 6 15.64 -12.61 -4.78
C VAL A 6 14.57 -13.64 -5.09
N LEU A 7 13.42 -13.55 -4.42
CA LEU A 7 12.26 -14.41 -4.62
C LEU A 7 11.13 -13.63 -5.29
N LYS A 8 10.49 -14.25 -6.30
CA LYS A 8 9.15 -13.85 -6.75
C LYS A 8 8.12 -14.52 -5.85
N LEU A 9 7.15 -13.76 -5.38
CA LEU A 9 6.07 -14.22 -4.52
C LEU A 9 4.72 -14.07 -5.22
N THR A 10 3.66 -14.59 -4.61
CA THR A 10 2.28 -14.34 -5.02
C THR A 10 1.93 -12.84 -5.00
N HIS A 11 0.88 -12.46 -5.72
CA HIS A 11 0.40 -11.06 -5.81
C HIS A 11 1.44 -10.05 -6.33
N ASN A 12 2.33 -10.51 -7.23
CA ASN A 12 3.41 -9.69 -7.79
C ASN A 12 4.27 -9.00 -6.71
N LYS A 13 4.49 -9.70 -5.59
CA LYS A 13 5.39 -9.26 -4.52
C LYS A 13 6.76 -9.91 -4.67
N TYR A 14 7.76 -9.30 -4.08
CA TYR A 14 9.15 -9.73 -4.15
C TYR A 14 9.79 -9.68 -2.77
N TYR A 15 10.75 -10.57 -2.54
CA TYR A 15 11.57 -10.56 -1.33
C TYR A 15 13.05 -10.64 -1.70
N VAL A 16 13.85 -9.77 -1.10
CA VAL A 16 15.31 -9.81 -1.16
C VAL A 16 15.80 -10.24 0.21
N GLY A 17 16.70 -11.21 0.23
CA GLY A 17 17.29 -11.69 1.48
C GLY A 17 18.77 -11.99 1.31
N ARG A 18 19.49 -12.02 2.43
CA ARG A 18 20.88 -12.50 2.48
C ARG A 18 21.03 -13.77 3.29
N SER A 19 21.98 -14.62 2.92
CA SER A 19 22.38 -15.77 3.73
C SER A 19 23.75 -16.30 3.31
N LYS A 20 24.53 -16.81 4.28
CA LYS A 20 25.70 -17.65 3.99
C LYS A 20 25.29 -19.03 3.47
N ASN A 21 24.18 -19.56 3.97
CA ASN A 21 23.58 -20.81 3.51
C ASN A 21 22.25 -20.52 2.80
N ILE A 22 22.33 -20.26 1.49
CA ILE A 22 21.17 -19.86 0.69
C ILE A 22 20.15 -20.99 0.58
N ASN A 23 20.59 -22.22 0.35
CA ASN A 23 19.68 -23.34 0.08
C ASN A 23 18.73 -23.56 1.26
N ASN A 24 19.27 -23.69 2.47
CA ASN A 24 18.45 -23.87 3.67
C ASN A 24 17.55 -22.67 3.92
N ARG A 25 18.04 -21.45 3.69
CA ARG A 25 17.26 -20.25 3.92
C ARG A 25 16.10 -20.11 2.94
N ILE A 26 16.33 -20.36 1.65
CA ILE A 26 15.29 -20.33 0.63
C ILE A 26 14.27 -21.43 0.95
N LEU A 27 14.69 -22.66 1.24
CA LEU A 27 13.79 -23.74 1.61
C LEU A 27 12.90 -23.36 2.82
N SER A 28 13.46 -22.67 3.82
CA SER A 28 12.70 -22.17 4.96
C SER A 28 11.58 -21.21 4.55
N HIS A 29 11.79 -20.38 3.52
CA HIS A 29 10.75 -19.51 2.99
C HIS A 29 9.62 -20.30 2.29
N PHE A 30 9.97 -21.36 1.54
CA PHE A 30 8.98 -22.21 0.88
C PHE A 30 8.20 -23.10 1.88
N SER A 31 8.81 -23.49 3.01
CA SER A 31 8.17 -24.24 4.09
C SER A 31 7.46 -23.37 5.14
N ASN A 32 7.11 -22.13 4.80
CA ASN A 32 6.39 -21.19 5.66
C ASN A 32 7.14 -20.74 6.95
N ASN A 33 8.42 -21.08 7.08
CA ASN A 33 9.31 -20.61 8.16
C ASN A 33 10.21 -19.44 7.68
N GLY A 34 9.60 -18.54 6.91
CA GLY A 34 10.25 -17.38 6.30
C GLY A 34 10.01 -16.08 7.08
N SER A 35 10.36 -14.95 6.45
CA SER A 35 9.98 -13.63 6.95
C SER A 35 8.45 -13.46 6.96
N VAL A 36 7.94 -12.54 7.78
CA VAL A 36 6.50 -12.17 7.83
C VAL A 36 5.96 -11.89 6.42
N TRP A 37 6.76 -11.21 5.58
CA TRP A 37 6.41 -10.90 4.19
C TRP A 37 6.21 -12.16 3.34
N THR A 38 7.16 -13.11 3.39
CA THR A 38 7.07 -14.37 2.62
C THR A 38 6.06 -15.37 3.19
N ARG A 39 5.71 -15.25 4.48
CA ARG A 39 4.59 -15.99 5.07
C ARG A 39 3.26 -15.48 4.55
N LYS A 40 3.09 -14.15 4.41
CA LYS A 40 1.89 -13.54 3.83
C LYS A 40 1.80 -13.78 2.32
N TYR A 41 2.89 -13.59 1.58
CA TYR A 41 2.97 -13.80 0.13
C TYR A 41 3.88 -14.97 -0.18
N LYS A 42 3.30 -16.11 -0.56
CA LYS A 42 4.04 -17.36 -0.74
C LYS A 42 5.08 -17.24 -1.87
N PRO A 43 6.31 -17.74 -1.69
CA PRO A 43 7.28 -17.83 -2.77
C PRO A 43 6.79 -18.69 -3.93
N ILE A 44 7.00 -18.22 -5.16
CA ILE A 44 6.70 -18.94 -6.40
C ILE A 44 7.99 -19.49 -7.00
N LYS A 45 9.02 -18.64 -7.11
CA LYS A 45 10.30 -19.02 -7.69
C LYS A 45 11.45 -18.12 -7.22
N ILE A 46 12.65 -18.65 -7.33
CA ILE A 46 13.89 -17.87 -7.20
C ILE A 46 14.08 -17.08 -8.49
N LEU A 47 14.25 -15.76 -8.38
CA LEU A 47 14.54 -14.89 -9.53
C LEU A 47 16.02 -14.75 -9.78
N HIS A 48 16.80 -14.48 -8.73
CA HIS A 48 18.24 -14.28 -8.83
C HIS A 48 18.95 -14.75 -7.56
N ILE A 49 20.20 -15.16 -7.74
CA ILE A 49 21.17 -15.40 -6.67
C ILE A 49 22.45 -14.66 -7.06
N TYR A 50 22.90 -13.77 -6.19
CA TYR A 50 24.18 -13.07 -6.30
C TYR A 50 25.14 -13.64 -5.26
N LYS A 51 26.31 -14.09 -5.71
CA LYS A 51 27.33 -14.70 -4.87
C LYS A 51 28.38 -13.69 -4.43
N ASN A 52 29.08 -13.98 -3.33
CA ASN A 52 30.22 -13.20 -2.84
C ASN A 52 29.89 -11.72 -2.60
N CYS A 53 28.68 -11.46 -2.10
CA CYS A 53 28.18 -10.13 -1.79
C CYS A 53 28.66 -9.64 -0.43
N GLU A 54 28.60 -8.32 -0.27
CA GLU A 54 28.81 -7.62 0.98
C GLU A 54 27.53 -7.55 1.81
N PRO A 55 27.61 -7.34 3.14
CA PRO A 55 26.43 -7.21 3.98
C PRO A 55 25.45 -6.13 3.51
N LEU A 56 25.95 -5.00 3.01
CA LEU A 56 25.14 -3.86 2.55
C LEU A 56 24.45 -4.10 1.19
N ASP A 57 24.86 -5.13 0.45
CA ASP A 57 24.26 -5.44 -0.84
C ASP A 57 22.79 -5.83 -0.73
N GLU A 58 22.35 -6.36 0.41
CA GLU A 58 20.93 -6.69 0.61
C GLU A 58 20.03 -5.45 0.47
N ASP A 59 20.42 -4.34 1.10
CA ASP A 59 19.68 -3.07 1.00
C ASP A 59 19.80 -2.48 -0.41
N LYS A 60 21.00 -2.55 -1.01
CA LYS A 60 21.23 -2.13 -2.41
C LYS A 60 20.28 -2.84 -3.38
N TYR A 61 20.22 -4.17 -3.31
CA TYR A 61 19.34 -4.95 -4.16
C TYR A 61 17.87 -4.73 -3.81
N THR A 62 17.52 -4.53 -2.54
CA THR A 62 16.15 -4.19 -2.14
C THR A 62 15.69 -2.90 -2.82
N ILE A 63 16.48 -1.83 -2.74
CA ILE A 63 16.18 -0.54 -3.40
C ILE A 63 16.13 -0.69 -4.92
N LYS A 64 17.11 -1.41 -5.53
CA LYS A 64 17.12 -1.69 -6.97
C LYS A 64 15.82 -2.38 -7.43
N TYR A 65 15.35 -3.37 -6.68
CA TYR A 65 14.11 -4.07 -6.99
C TYR A 65 12.86 -3.22 -6.70
N MET A 66 12.89 -2.36 -5.67
CA MET A 66 11.81 -1.38 -5.43
C MET A 66 11.68 -0.38 -6.57
N SER A 67 12.80 0.06 -7.17
CA SER A 67 12.77 0.93 -8.36
C SER A 67 12.09 0.23 -9.54
N LYS A 68 12.40 -1.05 -9.74
CA LYS A 68 11.84 -1.84 -10.86
C LYS A 68 10.39 -2.26 -10.68
N TYR A 69 9.98 -2.65 -9.48
CA TYR A 69 8.67 -3.27 -9.23
C TYR A 69 7.75 -2.44 -8.33
N GLY A 70 8.21 -1.29 -7.83
CA GLY A 70 7.49 -0.41 -6.94
C GLY A 70 7.80 -0.65 -5.46
N ILE A 71 7.90 0.45 -4.70
CA ILE A 71 8.26 0.48 -3.27
C ILE A 71 7.35 -0.40 -2.41
N ASN A 72 6.06 -0.52 -2.75
CA ASN A 72 5.09 -1.31 -1.98
C ASN A 72 5.10 -2.80 -2.33
N ASN A 73 5.89 -3.23 -3.32
CA ASN A 73 5.89 -4.60 -3.82
C ASN A 73 7.13 -5.40 -3.41
N VAL A 74 8.13 -4.76 -2.83
CA VAL A 74 9.42 -5.40 -2.49
C VAL A 74 9.75 -5.19 -1.01
N ARG A 75 10.25 -6.23 -0.34
CA ARG A 75 10.79 -6.14 1.02
C ARG A 75 12.12 -6.90 1.11
N GLY A 76 12.98 -6.47 2.02
CA GLY A 76 14.29 -7.05 2.25
C GLY A 76 15.12 -6.15 3.16
N GLY A 77 16.22 -6.67 3.72
CA GLY A 77 17.13 -5.90 4.57
C GLY A 77 16.43 -5.03 5.61
N ILE A 78 16.80 -3.74 5.70
CA ILE A 78 16.18 -2.79 6.64
C ILE A 78 14.72 -2.46 6.31
N TYR A 79 14.30 -2.69 5.06
CA TYR A 79 12.94 -2.47 4.57
C TYR A 79 12.10 -3.75 4.62
N CYS A 80 12.24 -4.58 5.65
CA CYS A 80 11.52 -5.86 5.77
C CYS A 80 10.13 -5.76 6.43
N ARG A 81 9.77 -4.59 6.98
CA ARG A 81 8.48 -4.34 7.65
C ARG A 81 7.30 -4.43 6.67
N MET A 82 6.13 -4.83 7.16
CA MET A 82 4.93 -4.98 6.32
C MET A 82 4.53 -3.67 5.61
N SER A 83 4.50 -2.57 6.34
CA SER A 83 4.29 -1.23 5.83
C SER A 83 5.54 -0.39 6.03
N LEU A 84 5.87 0.43 5.03
CA LEU A 84 6.89 1.46 5.14
C LEU A 84 6.21 2.79 5.50
N ASN A 85 6.81 3.52 6.43
CA ASN A 85 6.34 4.86 6.81
C ASN A 85 6.70 5.90 5.74
N SER A 86 6.20 7.14 5.90
CA SER A 86 6.44 8.21 4.93
C SER A 86 7.91 8.56 4.81
N ALA A 87 8.65 8.63 5.92
CA ALA A 87 10.08 8.91 5.92
C ALA A 87 10.90 7.86 5.15
N GLU A 88 10.65 6.56 5.39
CA GLU A 88 11.28 5.44 4.68
C GLU A 88 11.01 5.54 3.16
N LYS A 89 9.77 5.83 2.77
CA LYS A 89 9.39 6.01 1.36
C LYS A 89 10.09 7.20 0.72
N SER A 90 10.18 8.33 1.43
CA SER A 90 10.87 9.54 0.96
C SER A 90 12.36 9.29 0.77
N ILE A 91 13.00 8.54 1.68
CA ILE A 91 14.41 8.14 1.54
C ILE A 91 14.60 7.27 0.29
N ILE A 92 13.75 6.25 0.09
CA ILE A 92 13.84 5.37 -1.08
C ILE A 92 13.62 6.16 -2.38
N GLN A 93 12.65 7.07 -2.42
CA GLN A 93 12.42 7.95 -3.58
C GLN A 93 13.62 8.84 -3.85
N ARG A 94 14.25 9.38 -2.81
CA ARG A 94 15.50 10.13 -2.95
C ARG A 94 16.62 9.25 -3.51
N SER A 95 16.74 8.00 -3.06
CA SER A 95 17.69 7.05 -3.64
C SER A 95 17.42 6.82 -5.13
N PHE A 96 16.16 6.74 -5.56
CA PHE A 96 15.84 6.61 -6.99
C PHE A 96 16.27 7.83 -7.80
N LYS A 97 16.11 9.05 -7.27
CA LYS A 97 16.63 10.26 -7.93
C LYS A 97 18.15 10.14 -8.14
N GLY A 98 18.88 9.77 -7.09
CA GLY A 98 20.34 9.59 -7.17
C GLY A 98 20.77 8.48 -8.14
N MET A 99 20.00 7.39 -8.25
CA MET A 99 20.27 6.30 -9.19
C MET A 99 20.06 6.67 -10.66
N ASN A 100 19.31 7.74 -10.94
CA ASN A 100 18.97 8.19 -12.29
C ASN A 100 19.53 9.59 -12.58
N ASP A 101 20.52 10.04 -11.79
CA ASP A 101 21.15 11.36 -11.89
C ASP A 101 20.15 12.53 -11.92
N LEU A 102 19.04 12.39 -11.21
CA LEU A 102 18.00 13.41 -11.11
C LEU A 102 18.30 14.37 -9.95
N CYS A 103 18.01 15.64 -10.17
CA CYS A 103 18.02 16.67 -9.14
C CYS A 103 17.21 16.24 -7.92
N PHE A 104 17.86 16.13 -6.77
CA PHE A 104 17.19 15.69 -5.54
C PHE A 104 16.03 16.60 -5.11
N LYS A 105 16.04 17.87 -5.54
CA LYS A 105 14.97 18.85 -5.31
C LYS A 105 13.82 18.63 -6.30
N CYS A 106 13.99 19.02 -7.56
CA CYS A 106 12.90 19.04 -8.55
C CYS A 106 12.72 17.77 -9.38
N GLY A 107 13.68 16.83 -9.36
CA GLY A 107 13.63 15.61 -10.18
C GLY A 107 14.00 15.79 -11.65
N SER A 108 14.45 16.97 -12.08
CA SER A 108 15.01 17.20 -13.42
C SER A 108 16.33 16.44 -13.62
N ASN A 109 16.59 15.97 -14.83
CA ASN A 109 17.87 15.39 -15.27
C ASN A 109 18.83 16.42 -15.90
N ASP A 110 18.45 17.70 -15.95
CA ASP A 110 19.21 18.77 -16.59
C ASP A 110 20.30 19.38 -15.68
N HIS A 111 20.11 19.29 -14.36
CA HIS A 111 21.00 19.92 -13.38
C HIS A 111 21.08 19.14 -12.06
N PHE A 112 22.15 19.40 -11.30
CA PHE A 112 22.27 18.92 -9.92
C PHE A 112 21.65 19.89 -8.92
N VAL A 113 21.38 19.43 -7.70
CA VAL A 113 20.68 20.21 -6.67
C VAL A 113 21.30 21.58 -6.37
N LYS A 114 22.64 21.71 -6.52
CA LYS A 114 23.37 22.97 -6.33
C LYS A 114 22.96 24.06 -7.33
N ASP A 115 22.50 23.67 -8.52
CA ASP A 115 22.13 24.55 -9.62
C ASP A 115 20.60 24.69 -9.76
N CYS A 116 19.84 24.13 -8.81
CA CYS A 116 18.38 24.09 -8.87
C CYS A 116 17.74 25.43 -8.46
N ARG A 117 17.09 26.09 -9.42
CA ARG A 117 16.44 27.39 -9.24
C ARG A 117 15.00 27.33 -8.72
N GLN A 118 14.41 26.14 -8.62
CA GLN A 118 13.06 25.99 -8.05
C GLN A 118 13.10 26.24 -6.55
N SER A 119 12.09 26.91 -5.98
CA SER A 119 11.92 27.04 -4.53
C SER A 119 11.62 25.68 -3.89
N GLU A 120 11.80 25.53 -2.57
CA GLU A 120 11.47 24.27 -1.91
C GLU A 120 10.01 23.90 -2.14
N GLU A 121 9.77 22.78 -2.83
CA GLU A 121 8.46 22.18 -2.83
C GLU A 121 8.18 21.70 -1.41
N LYS A 122 7.06 22.16 -0.83
CA LYS A 122 6.59 21.71 0.49
C LYS A 122 6.64 20.18 0.57
N PRO A 123 7.01 19.60 1.72
CA PRO A 123 7.21 18.16 1.88
C PRO A 123 6.09 17.35 1.22
N VAL A 124 6.50 16.29 0.52
CA VAL A 124 5.71 15.35 -0.31
C VAL A 124 4.73 14.52 0.54
N GLU A 125 3.97 15.17 1.42
CA GLU A 125 2.76 14.63 2.03
C GLU A 125 1.50 15.21 1.36
N GLN A 126 1.64 16.10 0.38
CA GLN A 126 0.49 16.74 -0.29
C GLN A 126 0.41 16.60 -1.82
N GLN A 127 1.45 16.09 -2.51
CA GLN A 127 1.43 16.01 -3.99
C GLN A 127 1.10 14.63 -4.57
N ASN A 128 0.70 13.67 -3.74
CA ASN A 128 -0.08 12.50 -4.18
C ASN A 128 -1.48 12.50 -3.53
N ARG A 129 -2.14 13.66 -3.54
CA ARG A 129 -3.57 13.63 -3.84
C ARG A 129 -3.62 13.57 -5.36
N GLN A 130 -4.04 12.43 -5.93
CA GLN A 130 -4.98 12.55 -7.04
C GLN A 130 -6.00 13.57 -6.53
N VAL A 131 -6.04 14.76 -7.12
CA VAL A 131 -7.18 15.64 -6.92
C VAL A 131 -8.31 14.80 -7.49
N ILE A 132 -9.02 14.13 -6.58
CA ILE A 132 -10.27 13.51 -6.91
C ILE A 132 -11.06 14.70 -7.45
N ASP A 133 -11.37 14.70 -8.74
CA ASP A 133 -12.41 15.56 -9.23
C ASP A 133 -13.64 15.21 -8.39
N THR A 134 -13.97 16.09 -7.46
CA THR A 134 -14.99 15.81 -6.46
C THR A 134 -16.35 15.62 -7.11
N ASN A 135 -16.55 16.14 -8.33
CA ASN A 135 -17.77 15.93 -9.08
C ASN A 135 -17.79 14.53 -9.71
N ASP A 136 -16.67 14.09 -10.30
CA ASP A 136 -16.55 12.74 -10.87
C ASP A 136 -16.67 11.64 -9.80
N ALA A 137 -15.98 11.78 -8.66
CA ALA A 137 -16.10 10.81 -7.58
C ALA A 137 -17.44 10.85 -6.85
N LEU A 138 -18.06 12.03 -6.73
CA LEU A 138 -19.41 12.11 -6.17
C LEU A 138 -20.41 11.41 -7.09
N LYS A 139 -20.26 11.56 -8.41
CA LYS A 139 -21.05 10.85 -9.41
C LYS A 139 -20.86 9.34 -9.28
N GLN A 140 -19.62 8.85 -9.36
CA GLN A 140 -19.31 7.42 -9.26
C GLN A 140 -19.83 6.80 -7.93
N LEU A 141 -19.62 7.48 -6.80
CA LEU A 141 -20.11 6.96 -5.52
C LEU A 141 -21.63 7.02 -5.38
N SER A 142 -22.29 8.03 -5.96
CA SER A 142 -23.76 8.09 -5.98
C SER A 142 -24.37 6.97 -6.83
N GLU A 143 -23.70 6.57 -7.91
CA GLU A 143 -24.10 5.43 -8.75
C GLU A 143 -23.84 4.09 -8.05
N MET A 144 -22.70 3.96 -7.33
CA MET A 144 -22.36 2.75 -6.57
C MET A 144 -23.23 2.56 -5.31
N PHE A 145 -23.68 3.66 -4.69
CA PHE A 145 -24.47 3.65 -3.45
C PHE A 145 -25.76 4.47 -3.59
N PRO A 146 -26.69 4.05 -4.48
CA PRO A 146 -27.87 4.86 -4.83
C PRO A 146 -28.85 5.05 -3.68
N THR A 147 -28.80 4.17 -2.67
CA THR A 147 -29.66 4.24 -1.48
C THR A 147 -29.11 5.17 -0.40
N ILE A 148 -27.87 5.66 -0.52
CA ILE A 148 -27.26 6.53 0.49
C ILE A 148 -27.49 7.99 0.08
N PRO A 149 -27.96 8.86 1.00
CA PRO A 149 -28.16 10.27 0.69
C PRO A 149 -26.88 10.95 0.18
N ILE A 150 -26.98 11.65 -0.94
CA ILE A 150 -25.85 12.35 -1.59
C ILE A 150 -25.10 13.27 -0.61
N LYS A 151 -25.81 13.90 0.34
CA LYS A 151 -25.21 14.75 1.39
C LYS A 151 -24.22 13.97 2.27
N VAL A 152 -24.51 12.71 2.59
CA VAL A 152 -23.62 11.83 3.38
C VAL A 152 -22.38 11.46 2.57
N ILE A 153 -22.55 11.12 1.30
CA ILE A 153 -21.44 10.82 0.39
C ILE A 153 -20.52 12.03 0.24
N LYS A 154 -21.10 13.21 -0.04
CA LYS A 154 -20.38 14.49 -0.19
C LYS A 154 -19.60 14.88 1.07
N TYR A 155 -20.23 14.77 2.25
CA TYR A 155 -19.57 15.06 3.53
C TYR A 155 -18.37 14.14 3.76
N ASN A 156 -18.50 12.84 3.49
CA ASN A 156 -17.43 11.88 3.73
C ASN A 156 -16.30 11.98 2.68
N LEU A 157 -16.61 12.30 1.42
CA LEU A 157 -15.60 12.66 0.41
C LEU A 157 -14.76 13.86 0.88
N TYR A 158 -15.42 14.91 1.38
CA TYR A 158 -14.75 16.10 1.91
C TYR A 158 -13.90 15.79 3.15
N LYS A 159 -14.46 14.98 4.07
CA LYS A 159 -13.81 14.60 5.33
C LYS A 159 -12.56 13.75 5.13
N TYR A 160 -12.65 12.71 4.29
CA TYR A 160 -11.55 11.75 4.12
C TYR A 160 -10.56 12.14 3.02
N LYS A 161 -10.99 12.97 2.05
CA LYS A 161 -10.18 13.42 0.90
C LYS A 161 -9.52 12.27 0.12
N LYS A 162 -10.09 11.06 0.20
CA LYS A 162 -9.62 9.80 -0.42
C LYS A 162 -10.81 8.87 -0.69
N MET A 163 -10.96 8.40 -1.94
CA MET A 163 -12.10 7.58 -2.38
C MET A 163 -12.18 6.24 -1.64
N GLU A 164 -11.06 5.52 -1.50
CA GLU A 164 -11.01 4.21 -0.81
C GLU A 164 -11.57 4.29 0.62
N LYS A 165 -11.15 5.32 1.38
CA LYS A 165 -11.62 5.52 2.76
C LYS A 165 -13.10 5.90 2.81
N THR A 166 -13.59 6.65 1.83
CA THR A 166 -15.01 6.96 1.71
C THR A 166 -15.80 5.69 1.41
N VAL A 167 -15.33 4.84 0.50
CA VAL A 167 -15.96 3.55 0.16
C VAL A 167 -16.04 2.64 1.39
N ASP A 168 -14.93 2.46 2.12
CA ASP A 168 -14.91 1.64 3.34
C ASP A 168 -15.94 2.11 4.37
N PHE A 169 -16.06 3.43 4.56
CA PHE A 169 -17.05 4.01 5.45
C PHE A 169 -18.49 3.76 4.96
N LEU A 170 -18.76 3.97 3.67
CA LEU A 170 -20.11 3.79 3.10
C LEU A 170 -20.57 2.33 3.16
N ILE A 171 -19.65 1.37 2.98
CA ILE A 171 -19.94 -0.06 3.17
C ILE A 171 -20.35 -0.32 4.62
N LEU A 172 -19.61 0.20 5.60
CA LEU A 172 -19.92 0.02 7.01
C LEU A 172 -21.24 0.73 7.40
N TYR A 173 -21.48 1.91 6.85
CA TYR A 173 -22.71 2.67 7.06
C TYR A 173 -23.94 1.88 6.57
N LYS A 174 -23.87 1.34 5.34
CA LYS A 174 -24.96 0.55 4.77
C LYS A 174 -25.26 -0.71 5.57
N LYS A 175 -24.23 -1.44 6.01
CA LYS A 175 -24.40 -2.60 6.90
C LYS A 175 -25.13 -2.25 8.19
N LYS A 176 -24.76 -1.13 8.83
CA LYS A 176 -25.43 -0.67 10.05
C LYS A 176 -26.87 -0.23 9.82
N GLU A 177 -27.18 0.40 8.68
CA GLU A 177 -28.55 0.74 8.31
C GLU A 177 -29.40 -0.50 8.05
N GLU A 178 -28.87 -1.49 7.32
CA GLU A 178 -29.54 -2.77 7.07
C GLU A 178 -29.84 -3.52 8.37
N GLU A 179 -28.86 -3.60 9.29
CA GLU A 179 -29.06 -4.19 10.62
C GLU A 179 -30.14 -3.46 11.43
N LYS A 180 -30.12 -2.12 11.41
CA LYS A 180 -31.12 -1.29 12.12
C LYS A 180 -32.51 -1.46 11.53
N ASN A 181 -32.63 -1.50 10.21
CA ASN A 181 -33.89 -1.71 9.51
C ASN A 181 -34.45 -3.11 9.75
N ASN A 182 -33.60 -4.14 9.74
CA ASN A 182 -33.98 -5.50 10.11
C ASN A 182 -34.47 -5.57 11.56
N PHE A 183 -33.76 -4.92 12.49
CA PHE A 183 -34.18 -4.87 13.89
C PHE A 183 -35.53 -4.14 14.06
N LEU A 184 -35.74 -3.03 13.34
CA LEU A 184 -37.01 -2.30 13.37
C LEU A 184 -38.15 -3.12 12.75
N ALA A 185 -37.89 -3.84 11.66
CA ALA A 185 -38.85 -4.74 11.03
C ALA A 185 -39.22 -5.88 11.98
N ILE A 186 -38.25 -6.54 12.62
CA ILE A 186 -38.48 -7.57 13.64
C ILE A 186 -39.28 -7.00 14.81
N LYS A 187 -38.93 -5.81 15.30
CA LYS A 187 -39.67 -5.14 16.39
C LYS A 187 -41.12 -4.85 16.01
N ASN A 188 -41.38 -4.41 14.77
CA ASN A 188 -42.73 -4.17 14.27
C ASN A 188 -43.52 -5.47 14.06
N ILE A 189 -42.88 -6.54 13.58
CA ILE A 189 -43.49 -7.88 13.46
C ILE A 189 -43.87 -8.40 14.85
N LEU A 190 -42.96 -8.29 15.83
CA LEU A 190 -43.23 -8.70 17.20
C LEU A 190 -44.36 -7.84 17.82
N LYS A 191 -44.36 -6.53 17.59
CA LYS A 191 -45.43 -5.65 18.07
C LYS A 191 -46.79 -6.03 17.48
N ASN A 192 -46.86 -6.32 16.18
CA ASN A 192 -48.09 -6.80 15.54
C ASN A 192 -48.49 -8.19 16.04
N PHE A 193 -47.53 -9.08 16.29
CA PHE A 193 -47.79 -10.40 16.88
C PHE A 193 -48.45 -10.26 18.26
N PHE A 194 -47.97 -9.37 19.13
CA PHE A 194 -48.57 -9.15 20.45
C PHE A 194 -49.95 -8.46 20.44
N GLU A 195 -50.27 -7.67 19.41
CA GLU A 195 -51.61 -7.07 19.24
C GLU A 195 -52.66 -8.08 18.73
N ILE A 196 -52.25 -9.20 18.12
CA ILE A 196 -53.15 -10.28 17.66
C ILE A 196 -53.58 -11.23 18.80
N PHE A 197 -52.83 -11.26 19.90
CA PHE A 197 -53.10 -12.10 21.08
C PHE A 197 -53.74 -11.35 22.27
N LYS A 198 -54.31 -10.17 22.02
CA LYS A 198 -55.28 -9.49 22.90
C LYS A 198 -56.67 -9.60 22.31
#